data_AF-S5G578-F1
#
_entry.id   AF-S5G578-F1
#
_cell.length_a   1.000
_cell.length_b   1.000
_cell.length_c   1.000
_cell.angle_alpha   90.00
_cell.angle_beta   90.00
_cell.angle_gamma   90.00
#
_symmetry.space_group_name_H-M   'P 1'
#
loop_
_entity.id
_entity.type
_entity.pdbx_description
1 polymer ?
#
loop_
_entity_poly.entity_id
_entity_poly.type
_entity_poly.pdbx_seq_one_letter_code
_entity_poly.pdbx_strand_id
1 'polypeptide(L)'
;RWKENPQPFTCSIEDPTKQTKFKGIKTYISYRVTPSHTAHPVYRRYKHFDWLYNRLLHKFTVISVPHLPEKQATGRFEEDFIEKRKRRLILWMNHMTSHPVLSQYEGFEHFLMCTDDKQWKLGKRRAEKDEMVGAHFMLTLQIPGEHQDLQDVEERVDNFKTFAKKMDDSVMQLTHVASELV
;
A
#
# COMPACT_ATOMS: atom_id res chain seq x y z
N ARG A 1 -20.07 -6.93 3.01
CA ARG A 1 -18.88 -6.84 2.12
C ARG A 1 -18.70 -5.40 1.65
N TRP A 2 -17.50 -4.98 1.28
CA TRP A 2 -17.29 -3.64 0.70
C TRP A 2 -18.03 -3.50 -0.64
N LYS A 3 -18.50 -2.29 -0.95
CA LYS A 3 -18.98 -1.94 -2.29
C LYS A 3 -17.77 -1.80 -3.22
N GLU A 4 -17.84 -2.41 -4.39
CA GLU A 4 -16.77 -2.36 -5.39
C GLU A 4 -16.44 -0.93 -5.81
N ASN A 5 -15.19 -0.70 -6.22
CA ASN A 5 -14.76 0.59 -6.76
C ASN A 5 -15.52 0.87 -8.08
N PRO A 6 -16.23 2.00 -8.21
CA PRO A 6 -16.96 2.34 -9.43
C PRO A 6 -16.06 2.58 -10.65
N GLN A 7 -14.77 2.86 -10.43
CA GLN A 7 -13.77 3.09 -11.48
C GLN A 7 -12.54 2.22 -11.22
N PRO A 8 -12.62 0.89 -11.46
CA PRO A 8 -11.51 -0.01 -11.22
C PRO A 8 -10.35 0.28 -12.17
N PHE A 9 -9.13 0.14 -11.67
CA PHE A 9 -7.91 0.31 -12.46
C PHE A 9 -6.81 -0.59 -11.92
N THR A 10 -5.75 -0.76 -12.71
CA THR A 10 -4.50 -1.42 -12.29
C THR A 10 -3.35 -0.43 -12.37
N CYS A 11 -2.20 -0.77 -11.78
CA CYS A 11 -1.02 0.09 -11.86
C CYS A 11 0.24 -0.74 -12.01
N SER A 12 1.03 -0.47 -13.05
CA SER A 12 2.32 -1.13 -13.24
C SER A 12 3.45 -0.43 -12.47
N ILE A 13 4.47 -1.20 -12.09
CA ILE A 13 5.70 -0.71 -11.47
C ILE A 13 6.88 -1.29 -12.25
N GLU A 14 7.63 -0.41 -12.91
CA GLU A 14 8.65 -0.75 -13.90
C GLU A 14 9.93 0.10 -13.71
N ASP A 15 10.92 -0.18 -14.56
CA ASP A 15 12.09 0.68 -14.84
C ASP A 15 12.81 1.24 -13.59
N PRO A 16 13.35 0.38 -12.70
CA PRO A 16 14.09 0.86 -11.54
C PRO A 16 15.32 1.66 -12.00
N THR A 17 15.27 2.98 -11.84
CA THR A 17 16.27 3.91 -12.38
C THR A 17 17.01 4.60 -11.25
N LYS A 18 18.34 4.68 -11.36
CA LYS A 18 19.18 5.44 -10.44
C LYS A 18 19.09 6.93 -10.75
N GLN A 19 18.53 7.70 -9.82
CA GLN A 19 18.39 9.16 -9.93
C GLN A 19 19.24 9.88 -8.88
N THR A 20 19.70 11.08 -9.21
CA THR A 20 20.46 11.96 -8.31
C THR A 20 19.68 13.23 -7.99
N LYS A 21 19.90 13.76 -6.78
CA LYS A 21 19.38 15.05 -6.30
C LYS A 21 20.54 15.89 -5.77
N PHE A 22 20.31 17.19 -5.65
CA PHE A 22 21.28 18.16 -5.14
C PHE A 22 22.61 18.09 -5.89
N LYS A 23 22.55 18.16 -7.24
CA LYS A 23 23.74 18.13 -8.11
C LYS A 23 24.66 16.92 -7.85
N GLY A 24 24.07 15.74 -7.66
CA GLY A 24 24.83 14.49 -7.49
C GLY A 24 25.06 14.06 -6.04
N ILE A 25 24.83 14.93 -5.04
CA ILE A 25 25.11 14.61 -3.62
C ILE A 25 24.25 13.46 -3.11
N LYS A 26 23.00 13.34 -3.58
CA LYS A 26 22.07 12.32 -3.08
C LYS A 26 21.53 11.43 -4.17
N THR A 27 21.85 10.14 -4.09
CA THR A 27 21.40 9.14 -5.07
C THR A 27 20.33 8.22 -4.48
N TYR A 28 19.34 7.85 -5.28
CA TYR A 28 18.26 6.92 -4.93
C TYR A 28 17.75 6.15 -6.15
N ILE A 29 17.09 5.02 -5.91
CA ILE A 29 16.33 4.30 -6.95
C ILE A 29 14.91 4.85 -6.99
N SER A 30 14.44 5.19 -8.18
CA SER A 30 13.04 5.51 -8.48
C SER A 30 12.43 4.44 -9.36
N TYR A 31 11.17 4.14 -9.10
CA TYR A 31 10.35 3.24 -9.91
C TYR A 31 9.39 4.06 -10.75
N ARG A 32 9.19 3.65 -12.00
CA ARG A 32 8.13 4.19 -12.86
C ARG A 32 6.81 3.54 -12.47
N VAL A 33 5.83 4.35 -12.12
CA VAL A 33 4.50 3.92 -11.66
C VAL A 33 3.49 4.42 -12.68
N THR A 34 2.76 3.51 -13.34
CA THR A 34 1.85 3.85 -14.44
C THR A 34 0.46 3.32 -14.17
N PRO A 35 -0.51 4.17 -13.77
CA PRO A 35 -1.90 3.77 -13.61
C PRO A 35 -2.57 3.51 -14.96
N SER A 36 -3.38 2.46 -15.07
CA SER A 36 -4.02 2.07 -16.34
C SER A 36 -5.08 3.06 -16.83
N HIS A 37 -5.72 3.78 -15.91
CA HIS A 37 -6.82 4.70 -16.22
C HIS A 37 -6.33 6.04 -16.79
N THR A 38 -5.11 6.47 -16.46
CA THR A 38 -4.51 7.68 -17.05
C THR A 38 -3.45 7.35 -18.08
N ALA A 39 -2.76 6.20 -17.97
CA ALA A 39 -1.55 5.86 -18.72
C ALA A 39 -0.40 6.89 -18.61
N HIS A 40 -0.48 7.80 -17.64
CA HIS A 40 0.55 8.82 -17.41
C HIS A 40 1.52 8.33 -16.32
N PRO A 41 2.81 8.11 -16.64
CA PRO A 41 3.76 7.60 -15.67
C PRO A 41 4.19 8.68 -14.65
N VAL A 42 4.34 8.28 -13.40
CA VAL A 42 4.98 9.07 -12.35
C VAL A 42 6.17 8.32 -11.77
N TYR A 43 7.19 9.05 -11.33
CA TYR A 43 8.39 8.45 -10.73
C TYR A 43 8.31 8.53 -9.20
N ARG A 44 8.40 7.36 -8.54
CA ARG A 44 8.32 7.23 -7.09
C ARG A 44 9.49 6.41 -6.57
N ARG A 45 10.23 6.98 -5.62
CA ARG A 45 11.26 6.23 -4.88
C ARG A 45 10.63 5.52 -3.69
N TYR A 46 11.31 4.51 -3.14
CA TYR A 46 10.84 3.76 -1.97
C TYR A 46 10.37 4.67 -0.80
N LYS A 47 11.07 5.77 -0.51
CA LYS A 47 10.66 6.72 0.54
C LYS A 47 9.27 7.34 0.32
N HIS A 48 8.80 7.45 -0.92
CA HIS A 48 7.45 7.92 -1.22
C HIS A 48 6.41 6.84 -0.94
N PHE A 49 6.71 5.56 -1.25
CA PHE A 49 5.86 4.43 -0.86
C PHE A 49 5.76 4.32 0.66
N ASP A 50 6.90 4.42 1.37
CA ASP A 50 6.95 4.42 2.84
C ASP A 50 6.08 5.53 3.45
N TRP A 51 6.14 6.74 2.88
CA TRP A 51 5.25 7.82 3.30
C TRP A 51 3.78 7.44 3.14
N LEU A 52 3.38 6.93 1.97
CA LEU A 52 2.00 6.55 1.70
C LEU A 52 1.55 5.43 2.64
N TYR A 53 2.37 4.39 2.85
CA TYR A 53 2.09 3.30 3.77
C TYR A 53 1.81 3.81 5.19
N ASN A 54 2.61 4.74 5.71
CA ASN A 54 2.36 5.35 7.02
C ASN A 54 1.10 6.23 7.06
N ARG A 55 0.65 6.78 5.93
CA ARG A 55 -0.66 7.47 5.84
C ARG A 55 -1.81 6.48 5.85
N LEU A 56 -1.69 5.38 5.12
CA LEU A 56 -2.69 4.31 5.10
C LEU A 56 -2.90 3.70 6.49
N LEU A 57 -1.81 3.36 7.19
CA LEU A 57 -1.89 2.82 8.56
C LEU A 57 -2.53 3.80 9.55
N HIS A 58 -2.24 5.09 9.43
CA HIS A 58 -2.83 6.11 10.31
C HIS A 58 -4.32 6.31 10.00
N LYS A 59 -4.71 6.22 8.72
CA LYS A 59 -6.08 6.47 8.27
C LYS A 59 -7.00 5.29 8.53
N PHE A 60 -6.59 4.08 8.14
CA PHE A 60 -7.45 2.90 8.07
C PHE A 60 -7.11 1.91 9.19
N THR A 61 -7.88 1.91 10.28
CA THR A 61 -7.63 1.04 11.45
C THR A 61 -8.25 -0.35 11.37
N VAL A 62 -9.28 -0.53 10.54
CA VAL A 62 -9.98 -1.83 10.36
C VAL A 62 -9.74 -2.47 9.00
N ILE A 63 -8.86 -1.88 8.20
CA ILE A 63 -8.45 -2.45 6.91
C ILE A 63 -7.03 -2.97 7.07
N SER A 64 -6.81 -4.22 6.68
CA SER A 64 -5.46 -4.77 6.60
C SER A 64 -4.72 -4.13 5.42
N VAL A 65 -3.76 -3.24 5.74
CA VAL A 65 -2.93 -2.57 4.74
C VAL A 65 -1.75 -3.49 4.38
N PRO A 66 -1.50 -3.79 3.09
CA PRO A 66 -0.38 -4.65 2.70
C PRO A 66 0.95 -4.04 3.12
N HIS A 67 1.84 -4.84 3.70
CA HIS A 67 3.14 -4.39 4.17
C HIS A 67 4.10 -4.08 3.01
N LEU A 68 4.92 -3.05 3.18
CA LEU A 68 6.00 -2.76 2.25
C LEU A 68 7.19 -3.73 2.42
N PRO A 69 7.97 -4.00 1.35
CA PRO A 69 9.24 -4.69 1.49
C PRO A 69 10.21 -3.91 2.37
N GLU A 70 11.21 -4.59 2.92
CA GLU A 70 12.11 -4.02 3.93
C GLU A 70 12.87 -2.76 3.49
N LYS A 71 13.13 -1.91 4.50
CA LYS A 71 14.06 -0.79 4.40
C LYS A 71 15.48 -1.32 4.56
N GLN A 72 16.30 -1.13 3.54
CA GLN A 72 17.73 -1.46 3.56
C GLN A 72 18.54 -0.23 3.18
N ALA A 73 19.55 0.09 3.99
CA ALA A 73 20.47 1.21 3.76
C ALA A 73 21.73 0.75 3.01
N THR A 74 22.38 -0.29 3.50
CA THR A 74 23.52 -0.98 2.87
C THR A 74 23.04 -1.84 1.70
N GLY A 75 23.83 -1.98 0.63
CA GLY A 75 23.45 -2.81 -0.53
C GLY A 75 22.23 -2.32 -1.32
N ARG A 76 21.69 -1.12 -1.02
CA ARG A 76 20.45 -0.60 -1.65
C ARG A 76 20.53 -0.34 -3.16
N PHE A 77 21.71 -0.51 -3.75
CA PHE A 77 21.99 -0.36 -5.17
C PHE A 77 22.38 -1.69 -5.84
N GLU A 78 22.40 -2.79 -5.08
CA GLU A 78 22.62 -4.13 -5.62
C GLU A 78 21.42 -4.56 -6.46
N GLU A 79 21.68 -5.19 -7.59
CA GLU A 79 20.66 -5.55 -8.58
C GLU A 79 19.62 -6.52 -8.00
N ASP A 80 20.08 -7.58 -7.33
CA ASP A 80 19.21 -8.56 -6.67
C ASP A 80 18.26 -7.92 -5.67
N PHE A 81 18.77 -6.95 -4.90
CA PHE A 81 17.97 -6.21 -3.94
C PHE A 81 16.91 -5.35 -4.64
N ILE A 82 17.29 -4.65 -5.70
CA ILE A 82 16.38 -3.80 -6.49
C ILE A 82 15.27 -4.66 -7.12
N GLU A 83 15.62 -5.80 -7.70
CA GLU A 83 14.69 -6.72 -8.34
C GLU A 83 13.73 -7.37 -7.33
N LYS A 84 14.25 -7.87 -6.21
CA LYS A 84 13.41 -8.42 -5.11
C LYS A 84 12.44 -7.38 -4.57
N ARG A 85 12.92 -6.14 -4.37
CA ARG A 85 12.08 -5.02 -3.94
C ARG A 85 11.03 -4.67 -4.99
N LYS A 86 11.39 -4.60 -6.28
CA LYS A 86 10.44 -4.33 -7.38
C LYS A 86 9.31 -5.35 -7.39
N ARG A 87 9.62 -6.65 -7.33
CA ARG A 87 8.63 -7.74 -7.27
C ARG A 87 7.65 -7.56 -6.09
N ARG A 88 8.16 -7.26 -4.90
CA ARG A 88 7.31 -7.04 -3.72
C ARG A 88 6.49 -5.74 -3.80
N LEU A 89 7.02 -4.68 -4.41
CA LEU A 89 6.26 -3.45 -4.65
C LEU A 89 5.12 -3.68 -5.67
N ILE A 90 5.33 -4.53 -6.68
CA ILE A 90 4.27 -4.92 -7.62
C ILE A 90 3.13 -5.64 -6.88
N LEU A 91 3.45 -6.62 -6.03
CA LEU A 91 2.43 -7.31 -5.21
C LEU A 91 1.68 -6.33 -4.30
N TRP A 92 2.40 -5.41 -3.66
CA TRP A 92 1.82 -4.36 -2.83
C TRP A 92 0.87 -3.47 -3.64
N MET A 93 1.29 -3.01 -4.82
CA MET A 93 0.49 -2.15 -5.69
C MET A 93 -0.76 -2.85 -6.19
N ASN A 94 -0.64 -4.11 -6.63
CA ASN A 94 -1.77 -4.90 -7.09
C ASN A 94 -2.83 -5.04 -5.99
N HIS A 95 -2.42 -5.30 -4.74
CA HIS A 95 -3.32 -5.37 -3.59
C HIS A 95 -3.97 -4.01 -3.28
N MET A 96 -3.22 -2.91 -3.41
CA MET A 96 -3.76 -1.57 -3.23
C MET A 96 -4.82 -1.21 -4.27
N THR A 97 -4.56 -1.52 -5.55
CA THR A 97 -5.49 -1.22 -6.64
C THR A 97 -6.72 -2.13 -6.68
N SER A 98 -6.61 -3.37 -6.19
CA SER A 98 -7.76 -4.30 -6.13
C SER A 98 -8.67 -4.07 -4.93
N HIS A 99 -8.19 -3.42 -3.87
CA HIS A 99 -9.00 -3.20 -2.68
C HIS A 99 -10.01 -2.06 -2.91
N PRO A 100 -11.33 -2.27 -2.70
CA PRO A 100 -12.35 -1.28 -3.03
C PRO A 100 -12.19 0.06 -2.31
N VAL A 101 -11.81 0.04 -1.02
CA VAL A 101 -11.58 1.29 -0.25
C VAL A 101 -10.20 1.91 -0.52
N LEU A 102 -9.11 1.14 -0.42
CA LEU A 102 -7.75 1.69 -0.55
C LEU A 102 -7.47 2.30 -1.93
N SER A 103 -8.03 1.71 -3.00
CA SER A 103 -7.88 2.22 -4.37
C SER A 103 -8.52 3.58 -4.59
N GLN A 104 -9.49 3.97 -3.76
CA GLN A 104 -10.21 5.25 -3.82
C GLN A 104 -9.65 6.30 -2.85
N TYR A 105 -8.57 6.02 -2.13
CA TYR A 105 -8.01 6.97 -1.18
C TYR A 105 -7.35 8.17 -1.90
N GLU A 106 -7.77 9.40 -1.59
CA GLU A 106 -7.21 10.64 -2.18
C GLU A 106 -5.67 10.70 -2.08
N GLY A 107 -5.08 10.26 -0.95
CA GLY A 107 -3.63 10.24 -0.79
C GLY A 107 -2.93 9.22 -1.70
N PHE A 108 -3.61 8.12 -2.07
CA PHE A 108 -3.13 7.16 -3.05
C PHE A 108 -3.30 7.69 -4.48
N GLU A 109 -4.44 8.33 -4.78
CA GLU A 109 -4.68 8.99 -6.06
C GLU A 109 -3.62 10.07 -6.35
N HIS A 110 -3.35 10.95 -5.36
CA HIS A 110 -2.26 11.94 -5.43
C HIS A 110 -0.89 11.28 -5.60
N PHE A 111 -0.65 10.15 -4.93
CA PHE A 111 0.55 9.34 -5.12
C PHE A 111 0.70 8.86 -6.56
N LEU A 112 -0.38 8.50 -7.24
CA LEU A 112 -0.37 7.97 -8.60
C LEU A 112 -0.31 9.04 -9.69
N MET A 113 -0.88 10.22 -9.48
CA MET A 113 -1.10 11.19 -10.56
C MET A 113 -0.20 12.43 -10.50
N CYS A 114 0.34 12.79 -9.33
CA CYS A 114 1.07 14.05 -9.20
C CYS A 114 2.47 14.01 -9.85
N THR A 115 2.71 14.85 -10.86
CA THR A 115 4.00 14.98 -11.55
C THR A 115 4.83 16.18 -11.07
N ASP A 116 4.20 17.24 -10.57
CA ASP A 116 4.87 18.46 -10.13
C ASP A 116 5.40 18.37 -8.69
N ASP A 117 6.65 18.82 -8.49
CA ASP A 117 7.37 18.74 -7.22
C ASP A 117 6.79 19.68 -6.14
N LYS A 118 6.19 20.82 -6.52
CA LYS A 118 5.55 21.75 -5.57
C LYS A 118 4.19 21.20 -5.16
N GLN A 119 3.37 20.77 -6.12
CA GLN A 119 2.08 20.14 -5.88
C GLN A 119 2.22 18.86 -5.04
N TRP A 120 3.29 18.07 -5.28
CA TRP A 120 3.61 16.90 -4.47
C TRP A 120 3.69 17.23 -2.98
N LYS A 121 4.41 18.31 -2.63
CA LYS A 121 4.57 18.76 -1.23
C LYS A 121 3.25 19.25 -0.65
N LEU A 122 2.42 19.93 -1.43
CA LEU A 122 1.12 20.43 -0.97
C LEU A 122 0.14 19.28 -0.71
N GLY A 123 -0.02 18.35 -1.66
CA GLY A 123 -0.87 17.17 -1.47
C GLY A 123 -0.38 16.25 -0.35
N LYS A 124 0.95 16.12 -0.18
CA LYS A 124 1.54 15.43 0.97
C LYS A 124 1.11 16.03 2.30
N ARG A 125 1.19 17.37 2.44
CA ARG A 125 0.76 18.08 3.66
C ARG A 125 -0.75 17.98 3.89
N ARG A 126 -1.55 17.98 2.82
CA ARG A 126 -3.00 17.80 2.89
C ARG A 126 -3.36 16.44 3.49
N ALA A 127 -2.80 15.37 2.95
CA ALA A 127 -3.00 14.00 3.46
C ALA A 127 -2.44 13.81 4.88
N GLU A 128 -1.46 14.62 5.29
CA GLU A 128 -0.93 14.62 6.65
C GLU A 128 -1.84 15.32 7.66
N LYS A 129 -2.71 16.21 7.21
CA LYS A 129 -3.68 16.98 8.03
C LYS A 129 -5.10 16.41 8.00
N ASP A 130 -5.29 15.26 7.37
CA ASP A 130 -6.58 14.58 7.32
C ASP A 130 -7.06 14.23 8.75
N GLU A 131 -8.25 14.72 9.10
CA GLU A 131 -8.87 14.52 10.41
C GLU A 131 -9.71 13.22 10.46
N MET A 132 -10.13 12.71 9.30
CA MET A 132 -10.96 11.50 9.19
C MET A 132 -10.06 10.25 9.17
N VAL A 133 -9.35 10.06 10.28
CA VAL A 133 -8.35 9.02 10.51
C VAL A 133 -8.67 8.25 11.80
N GLY A 134 -8.10 7.05 11.95
CA GLY A 134 -8.33 6.26 13.15
C GLY A 134 -9.79 5.84 13.32
N ALA A 135 -10.35 6.05 14.52
CA ALA A 135 -11.77 5.81 14.77
C ALA A 135 -12.70 6.75 13.96
N HIS A 136 -12.26 7.97 13.63
CA HIS A 136 -13.07 8.93 12.87
C HIS A 136 -13.31 8.46 11.43
N PHE A 137 -12.46 7.58 10.88
CA PHE A 137 -12.71 6.95 9.59
C PHE A 137 -14.06 6.21 9.57
N MET A 138 -14.51 5.64 10.69
CA MET A 138 -15.79 4.93 10.77
C MET A 138 -16.99 5.82 10.44
N LEU A 139 -16.89 7.13 10.70
CA LEU A 139 -17.94 8.10 10.39
C LEU A 139 -18.12 8.31 8.88
N THR A 140 -17.17 7.87 8.05
CA THR A 140 -17.27 7.90 6.59
C THR A 140 -17.99 6.68 6.00
N LEU A 141 -18.24 5.66 6.82
CA LEU A 141 -18.85 4.41 6.39
C LEU A 141 -20.37 4.49 6.44
N GLN A 142 -21.01 4.00 5.39
CA GLN A 142 -22.45 3.71 5.40
C GLN A 142 -22.61 2.20 5.58
N ILE A 143 -23.25 1.81 6.69
CA ILE A 143 -23.55 0.40 6.98
C ILE A 143 -24.96 0.04 6.49
N PRO A 144 -25.23 -1.23 6.16
CA PRO A 144 -26.58 -1.69 5.90
C PRO A 144 -27.50 -1.44 7.11
N GLY A 145 -28.78 -1.17 6.86
CA GLY A 145 -29.78 -0.99 7.91
C GLY A 145 -30.32 -2.30 8.52
N GLU A 146 -29.82 -3.44 8.05
CA GLU A 146 -30.20 -4.76 8.57
C GLU A 146 -29.59 -4.97 9.95
N HIS A 147 -30.42 -5.31 10.93
CA HIS A 147 -29.96 -5.66 12.27
C HIS A 147 -29.31 -7.04 12.26
N GLN A 148 -28.15 -7.14 12.90
CA GLN A 148 -27.45 -8.39 13.16
C GLN A 148 -27.35 -8.61 14.67
N ASP A 149 -27.42 -9.86 15.11
CA ASP A 149 -27.15 -10.21 16.50
C ASP A 149 -25.66 -9.98 16.79
N LEU A 150 -25.36 -9.27 17.88
CA LEU A 150 -23.99 -8.99 18.27
C LEU A 150 -23.24 -10.25 18.72
N GLN A 151 -23.96 -11.25 19.26
CA GLN A 151 -23.37 -12.53 19.64
C GLN A 151 -22.88 -13.31 18.41
N ASP A 152 -23.67 -13.33 17.34
CA ASP A 152 -23.28 -13.95 16.06
C ASP A 152 -22.06 -13.25 15.45
N VAL A 153 -21.99 -11.92 15.56
CA VAL A 153 -20.85 -11.12 15.09
C VAL A 153 -19.59 -11.44 15.90
N GLU A 154 -19.70 -11.54 17.22
CA GLU A 154 -18.58 -11.92 18.10
C GLU A 154 -18.06 -13.33 17.77
N GLU A 155 -18.96 -14.30 17.63
CA GLU A 155 -18.60 -15.67 17.25
C GLU A 155 -17.89 -15.69 15.87
N ARG A 156 -18.35 -14.88 14.92
CA ARG A 156 -17.70 -14.75 13.62
C ARG A 156 -16.28 -14.19 13.72
N VAL A 157 -16.06 -13.21 14.60
CA VAL A 157 -14.73 -12.62 14.86
C VAL A 157 -13.80 -13.65 15.50
N ASP A 158 -14.26 -14.41 16.49
CA ASP A 158 -13.45 -15.45 17.14
C ASP A 158 -13.06 -16.59 16.21
N ASN A 159 -14.01 -17.02 15.36
CA ASN A 159 -13.75 -17.98 14.30
C ASN A 159 -12.69 -17.47 13.32
N PHE A 160 -12.79 -16.20 12.90
CA PHE A 160 -11.79 -15.59 12.01
C PHE A 160 -10.41 -15.46 12.68
N LYS A 161 -10.36 -15.09 13.96
CA LYS A 161 -9.11 -15.00 14.73
C LYS A 161 -8.40 -16.35 14.81
N THR A 162 -9.15 -17.42 15.08
CA THR A 162 -8.62 -18.79 15.12
C THR A 162 -8.10 -19.23 13.76
N PHE A 163 -8.86 -18.94 12.70
CA PHE A 163 -8.44 -19.20 11.32
C PHE A 163 -7.14 -18.46 10.96
N ALA A 164 -7.08 -17.15 11.21
CA ALA A 164 -5.95 -16.31 10.87
C ALA A 164 -4.66 -16.78 11.56
N LYS A 165 -4.74 -17.18 12.83
CA LYS A 165 -3.59 -17.73 13.56
C LYS A 165 -3.06 -19.01 12.91
N LYS A 166 -3.93 -19.98 12.63
CA LYS A 166 -3.53 -21.23 11.97
C LYS A 166 -2.97 -21.01 10.57
N MET A 167 -3.54 -20.06 9.84
CA MET A 167 -3.06 -19.67 8.51
C MET A 167 -1.66 -19.05 8.60
N ASP A 168 -1.41 -18.16 9.57
CA ASP A 168 -0.09 -17.54 9.80
C ASP A 168 0.97 -18.61 10.09
N ASP A 169 0.70 -19.52 11.02
CA ASP A 169 1.59 -20.65 11.35
C ASP A 169 1.93 -21.48 10.09
N SER A 170 0.92 -21.79 9.27
CA SER A 170 1.07 -22.59 8.05
C SER A 170 1.89 -21.86 6.97
N VAL A 171 1.64 -20.55 6.78
CA VAL A 171 2.37 -19.72 5.82
C VAL A 171 3.83 -19.55 6.26
N MET A 172 4.09 -19.39 7.56
CA MET A 172 5.43 -19.33 8.11
C MET A 172 6.19 -20.63 7.89
N GLN A 173 5.56 -21.78 8.13
CA GLN A 173 6.16 -23.08 7.84
C GLN A 173 6.48 -23.25 6.35
N LEU A 174 5.53 -22.92 5.46
CA LEU A 174 5.77 -22.99 4.01
C LEU A 174 6.91 -22.07 3.57
N THR A 175 6.95 -20.85 4.11
CA THR A 175 8.01 -19.87 3.82
C THR A 175 9.37 -20.37 4.27
N HIS A 176 9.44 -21.02 5.44
CA HIS A 176 10.66 -21.62 5.96
C HIS A 176 11.17 -22.74 5.03
N VAL A 177 10.30 -23.70 4.67
CA VAL A 177 10.66 -24.79 3.75
C VAL A 177 11.12 -24.24 2.39
N ALA A 178 10.40 -23.25 1.84
CA ALA A 178 10.78 -22.63 0.58
C ALA A 178 12.15 -21.93 0.65
N SER A 179 12.54 -21.40 1.82
CA SER A 179 13.86 -20.78 2.01
C SER A 179 15.01 -21.77 2.13
N GLU A 180 14.73 -23.04 2.45
CA GLU A 180 15.75 -24.11 2.49
C GLU A 180 15.99 -24.74 1.11
N LEU A 181 15.06 -24.56 0.17
CA LEU A 181 15.14 -25.12 -1.19
C LEU A 181 15.94 -24.24 -2.19
N VAL A 182 16.35 -23.03 -1.77
CA VAL A 182 17.06 -22.02 -2.59
C VAL A 182 18.46 -21.80 -2.03
#